data_AF-A0A1Q6YZ82-F1
#
_entry.id   AF-A0A1Q6YZ82-F1
#
_cell.length_a   1.000
_cell.length_b   1.000
_cell.length_c   1.000
_cell.angle_alpha   90.00
_cell.angle_beta   90.00
_cell.angle_gamma   90.00
#
_symmetry.space_group_name_H-M   'P 1'
#
loop_
_entity.id
_entity.type
_entity.pdbx_description
1 polymer ?
#
loop_
_entity_poly.entity_id
_entity_poly.type
_entity_poly.pdbx_seq_one_letter_code
_entity_poly.pdbx_strand_id
1 'polypeptide(L)'
;MQAGASEDKVRQVERAAESPLFTDRERVALRYAEAMTITGEKVTEDLFGRIRGHFSQTEIVELTAAVALENFRSKFNVALGIEAQGFCVLGKHPA
;
A
#
# COMPACT_ATOMS: atom_id res chain seq x y z
N MET A 1 -20.71 -2.69 4.73
CA MET A 1 -19.50 -1.97 4.32
C MET A 1 -19.85 -1.10 3.13
N GLN A 2 -19.83 0.23 3.28
CA GLN A 2 -20.15 1.21 2.23
C GLN A 2 -19.06 2.29 2.12
N ALA A 3 -17.81 1.94 2.44
CA ALA A 3 -16.66 2.82 2.30
C ALA A 3 -15.56 2.06 1.54
N GLY A 4 -15.58 2.18 0.21
CA GLY A 4 -14.59 1.59 -0.68
C GLY A 4 -14.24 2.59 -1.78
N ALA A 5 -13.00 2.51 -2.30
CA ALA A 5 -12.61 3.28 -3.48
C ALA A 5 -13.41 2.84 -4.71
N SER A 6 -13.56 3.72 -5.70
CA SER A 6 -14.15 3.33 -6.99
C SER A 6 -13.27 2.29 -7.69
N GLU A 7 -13.87 1.43 -8.51
CA GLU A 7 -13.10 0.45 -9.29
C GLU A 7 -12.01 1.11 -10.14
N ASP A 8 -12.31 2.25 -10.75
CA ASP A 8 -11.33 3.01 -11.54
C ASP A 8 -10.15 3.47 -10.72
N LYS A 9 -10.37 3.87 -9.46
CA LYS A 9 -9.29 4.24 -8.55
C LYS A 9 -8.46 3.01 -8.17
N VAL A 10 -9.12 1.88 -7.84
CA VAL A 10 -8.43 0.62 -7.52
C VAL A 10 -7.55 0.16 -8.69
N ARG A 11 -8.04 0.18 -9.93
CA ARG A 11 -7.27 -0.19 -11.14
C ARG A 11 -6.05 0.71 -11.39
N GLN A 12 -5.96 1.86 -10.72
CA GLN A 12 -4.87 2.81 -10.89
C GLN A 12 -3.86 2.82 -9.74
N VAL A 13 -3.98 1.91 -8.76
CA VAL A 13 -3.09 1.84 -7.59
C VAL A 13 -1.61 1.70 -7.99
N GLU A 14 -1.29 0.83 -8.95
CA GLU A 14 0.09 0.64 -9.43
C GLU A 14 0.73 1.90 -10.05
N ARG A 15 -0.10 2.86 -10.47
CA ARG A 15 0.31 4.14 -11.07
C ARG A 15 -0.21 5.33 -10.27
N ALA A 16 -0.43 5.15 -8.95
CA ALA A 16 -1.02 6.17 -8.10
C ALA A 16 -0.21 7.47 -8.07
N ALA A 17 1.11 7.39 -8.24
CA ALA A 17 2.00 8.54 -8.31
C ALA A 17 1.66 9.51 -9.47
N GLU A 18 1.14 8.99 -10.58
CA GLU A 18 0.82 9.76 -11.78
C GLU A 18 -0.70 9.98 -11.96
N SER A 19 -1.53 9.19 -11.26
CA SER A 19 -2.98 9.23 -11.41
C SER A 19 -3.60 10.44 -10.71
N PRO A 20 -4.52 11.17 -11.37
CA PRO A 20 -5.25 12.28 -10.75
C PRO A 20 -6.31 11.80 -9.74
N LEU A 21 -6.58 10.49 -9.66
CA LEU A 21 -7.59 9.94 -8.74
C LEU A 21 -7.10 9.84 -7.29
N PHE A 22 -5.80 10.06 -7.05
CA PHE A 22 -5.18 9.97 -5.74
C PHE A 22 -4.76 11.36 -5.27
N THR A 23 -5.10 11.66 -4.03
CA THR A 23 -4.60 12.86 -3.33
C THR A 23 -3.14 12.67 -2.93
N ASP A 24 -2.44 13.77 -2.61
CA ASP A 24 -1.05 13.68 -2.16
C ASP A 24 -0.89 12.86 -0.87
N ARG A 25 -1.89 12.96 0.03
CA ARG A 25 -1.95 12.14 1.24
C ARG A 25 -2.00 10.65 0.91
N GLU A 26 -2.80 10.23 -0.07
CA GLU A 26 -2.89 8.84 -0.49
C GLU A 26 -1.63 8.37 -1.23
N ARG A 27 -1.06 9.21 -2.10
CA ARG A 27 0.20 8.89 -2.80
C ARG A 27 1.35 8.64 -1.83
N VAL A 28 1.48 9.49 -0.81
CA VAL A 28 2.52 9.32 0.23
C VAL A 28 2.29 8.06 1.05
N ALA A 29 1.03 7.73 1.39
CA ALA A 29 0.72 6.48 2.09
C ALA A 29 1.07 5.23 1.26
N LEU A 30 0.75 5.23 -0.04
CA LEU A 30 1.09 4.13 -0.94
C LEU A 30 2.60 3.98 -1.09
N ARG A 31 3.34 5.09 -1.29
CA ARG A 31 4.80 5.05 -1.37
C ARG A 31 5.45 4.55 -0.07
N TYR A 32 4.90 4.94 1.07
CA TYR A 32 5.34 4.44 2.38
C TYR A 32 5.10 2.93 2.52
N ALA A 33 3.93 2.44 2.10
CA ALA A 33 3.63 1.01 2.09
C ALA A 33 4.59 0.23 1.18
N GLU A 34 4.83 0.70 -0.05
CA GLU A 34 5.81 0.11 -0.97
C GLU A 34 7.20 0.00 -0.34
N ALA A 35 7.71 1.10 0.24
CA ALA A 35 9.03 1.12 0.86
C ALA A 35 9.17 0.18 2.07
N MET A 36 8.06 -0.15 2.75
CA MET A 36 8.03 -1.15 3.81
C MET A 36 7.92 -2.59 3.30
N THR A 37 7.38 -2.79 2.09
CA THR A 37 7.03 -4.11 1.53
C THR A 37 8.09 -4.65 0.58
N ILE A 38 8.67 -3.79 -0.27
CA ILE A 38 9.63 -4.19 -1.30
C ILE A 38 10.98 -4.53 -0.65
N THR A 39 11.46 -5.75 -0.89
CA THR A 39 12.75 -6.20 -0.34
C THR A 39 13.89 -5.35 -0.88
N GLY A 40 14.72 -4.81 0.02
CA GLY A 40 15.84 -3.93 -0.32
C GLY A 40 15.51 -2.44 -0.27
N GLU A 41 14.23 -2.08 -0.25
CA GLU A 41 13.80 -0.70 0.02
C GLU A 41 13.81 -0.37 1.52
N LYS A 42 13.85 0.93 1.81
CA LYS A 42 13.79 1.47 3.17
C LYS A 42 12.91 2.71 3.17
N VAL A 43 12.19 2.91 4.26
CA VAL A 43 11.59 4.20 4.55
C VAL A 43 12.72 5.19 4.89
N THR A 44 13.04 6.06 3.94
CA THR A 44 14.04 7.11 4.10
C THR A 44 13.52 8.23 5.00
N GLU A 45 14.41 9.02 5.60
CA GLU A 45 14.02 10.21 6.38
C GLU A 45 13.21 11.22 5.56
N ASP A 46 13.49 11.40 4.26
CA ASP A 46 12.70 12.25 3.37
C ASP A 46 11.24 11.78 3.27
N LEU A 47 11.05 10.49 2.95
CA LEU A 47 9.72 9.86 2.91
C LEU A 47 9.00 9.94 4.27
N PHE A 48 9.73 9.77 5.37
CA PHE A 48 9.15 9.92 6.71
C PHE A 48 8.78 11.38 7.01
N GLY A 49 9.55 12.35 6.52
CA GLY A 49 9.20 13.77 6.58
C GLY A 49 7.90 14.06 5.85
N ARG A 50 7.76 13.53 4.62
CA ARG A 50 6.55 13.68 3.80
C ARG A 50 5.33 13.05 4.46
N ILE A 51 5.44 11.86 5.05
CA ILE A 51 4.29 11.22 5.71
C ILE A 51 3.84 11.98 6.96
N ARG A 52 4.78 12.51 7.75
CA ARG A 52 4.47 13.40 8.89
C ARG A 52 3.78 14.70 8.47
N GLY A 53 3.98 15.16 7.24
CA GLY A 53 3.29 16.33 6.67
C GLY A 53 1.81 16.09 6.39
N HIS A 54 1.39 14.83 6.22
CA HIS A 54 0.01 14.49 5.87
C HIS A 54 -0.74 13.71 6.96
N PHE A 55 -0.03 13.03 7.87
CA PHE A 55 -0.57 12.15 8.88
C PHE A 55 -0.06 12.51 10.28
N SER A 56 -0.93 12.39 11.27
CA SER A 56 -0.56 12.45 12.69
C SER A 56 0.27 11.21 13.09
N GLN A 57 0.93 11.29 14.24
CA GLN A 57 1.71 10.16 14.76
C GLN A 57 0.86 8.90 14.96
N THR A 58 -0.36 9.05 15.47
CA THR A 58 -1.29 7.93 15.65
C THR A 58 -1.66 7.29 14.32
N GLU A 59 -2.01 8.10 13.32
CA GLU A 59 -2.35 7.60 11.97
C GLU A 59 -1.15 6.90 11.31
N ILE A 60 0.08 7.37 11.54
CA ILE A 60 1.29 6.71 11.04
C ILE A 60 1.47 5.34 11.68
N VAL A 61 1.24 5.21 13.00
CA VAL A 61 1.31 3.93 13.71
C VAL A 61 0.26 2.96 13.16
N GLU A 62 -0.98 3.42 12.97
CA GLU A 62 -2.07 2.62 12.41
C GLU A 62 -1.75 2.16 10.97
N LEU A 63 -1.26 3.07 10.13
CA LEU A 63 -0.85 2.74 8.77
C LEU A 63 0.31 1.73 8.74
N THR A 64 1.32 1.93 9.58
CA THR A 64 2.45 1.00 9.73
C THR A 64 1.97 -0.40 10.12
N ALA A 65 1.04 -0.48 11.08
CA ALA A 65 0.48 -1.74 11.53
C ALA A 65 -0.32 -2.44 10.42
N ALA A 66 -1.12 -1.68 9.66
CA ALA A 66 -1.88 -2.23 8.52
C ALA A 66 -0.94 -2.80 7.45
N VAL A 67 0.10 -2.06 7.05
CA VAL A 67 1.09 -2.53 6.08
C VAL A 67 1.84 -3.78 6.58
N ALA A 68 2.25 -3.77 7.85
CA ALA A 68 2.94 -4.91 8.45
C ALA A 68 2.06 -6.18 8.47
N LEU A 69 0.76 -6.03 8.75
CA LEU A 69 -0.18 -7.15 8.74
C LEU A 69 -0.36 -7.75 7.35
N GLU A 70 -0.44 -6.91 6.31
CA GLU A 70 -0.50 -7.41 4.93
C GLU A 70 0.80 -8.09 4.50
N ASN A 71 1.97 -7.56 4.88
CA ASN A 71 3.25 -8.22 4.64
C ASN A 71 3.36 -9.59 5.35
N PHE A 72 2.82 -9.70 6.56
CA PHE A 72 2.71 -10.98 7.27
C PHE A 72 1.82 -11.94 6.48
N ARG A 73 0.62 -11.51 6.07
CA ARG A 73 -0.33 -12.32 5.28
C ARG A 73 0.27 -12.78 3.96
N SER A 74 1.01 -11.93 3.25
CA SER A 74 1.69 -12.31 2.01
C SER A 74 2.66 -13.48 2.22
N LYS A 75 3.44 -13.48 3.31
CA LYS A 75 4.38 -14.58 3.61
C LYS A 75 3.66 -15.82 4.14
N PHE A 76 2.70 -15.62 5.04
CA PHE A 76 1.93 -16.69 5.67
C PHE A 76 1.10 -17.47 4.64
N ASN A 77 0.34 -16.76 3.81
CA ASN A 77 -0.53 -17.37 2.81
C ASN A 77 0.27 -18.16 1.77
N VAL A 78 1.37 -17.59 1.27
CA VAL A 78 2.25 -18.28 0.32
C VAL A 78 2.86 -19.54 0.92
N ALA A 79 3.35 -19.48 2.17
CA ALA A 79 3.93 -20.63 2.84
C ALA A 79 2.94 -21.80 3.04
N LEU A 80 1.65 -21.50 3.15
CA LEU A 80 0.59 -22.51 3.33
C LEU A 80 -0.14 -22.89 2.03
N GLY A 81 0.29 -22.37 0.88
CA GLY A 81 -0.38 -22.63 -0.40
C GLY A 81 -1.80 -22.06 -0.48
N ILE A 82 -2.08 -20.98 0.25
CA ILE A 82 -3.36 -20.28 0.15
C ILE A 82 -3.36 -19.45 -1.14
N GLU A 83 -4.15 -19.89 -2.11
CA GLU A 83 -4.22 -19.28 -3.44
C GLU A 83 -5.20 -18.10 -3.50
N ALA A 84 -5.01 -17.22 -4.49
CA ALA A 84 -5.93 -16.13 -4.77
C ALA A 84 -7.23 -16.65 -5.39
N GLN A 85 -8.36 -16.12 -4.92
CA GLN A 85 -9.70 -16.52 -5.36
C GLN A 85 -10.20 -15.74 -6.59
N GLY A 86 -9.33 -15.01 -7.28
CA GLY A 86 -9.67 -14.25 -8.48
C GLY A 86 -10.37 -12.90 -8.26
N PHE A 87 -10.39 -12.39 -7.02
CA PHE A 87 -11.01 -11.09 -6.71
C PHE A 87 -10.11 -9.87 -6.96
N CYS A 88 -8.79 -10.08 -7.07
CA CYS A 88 -7.86 -8.97 -7.33
C CYS A 88 -7.96 -8.54 -8.80
N VAL A 89 -8.24 -7.26 -9.03
CA VAL A 89 -8.36 -6.65 -10.37
C VAL A 89 -7.06 -6.05 -10.87
N LEU A 90 -6.01 -6.02 -10.05
CA LEU A 90 -4.68 -5.60 -10.45
C LEU A 90 -3.99 -6.71 -11.25
N GLY A 91 -3.18 -6.32 -12.23
CA GLY A 91 -2.44 -7.27 -13.04
C GLY A 91 -1.46 -8.09 -12.21
N LYS A 92 -0.98 -9.22 -12.75
CA LYS A 92 0.20 -9.86 -12.17
C LYS A 92 1.39 -8.93 -12.44
N HIS A 93 2.12 -8.54 -11.40
CA HIS A 93 3.39 -7.85 -11.58
C HIS A 93 4.31 -8.77 -12.41
N PRO A 94 4.99 -8.27 -13.45
CA PRO A 94 5.99 -9.06 -14.14
C PRO A 94 7.06 -9.48 -13.12
N ALA A 95 7.43 -10.76 -13.18
CA ALA A 95 8.42 -11.37 -12.29
C ALA A 95 9.82 -10.77 -12.47
#